data_AF-A0A933SYK2-F1
#
_entry.id   AF-A0A933SYK2-F1
#
_cell.length_a   1.000
_cell.length_b   1.000
_cell.length_c   1.000
_cell.angle_alpha   90.00
_cell.angle_beta   90.00
_cell.angle_gamma   90.00
#
_symmetry.space_group_name_H-M   'P 1'
#
loop_
_entity.id
_entity.type
_entity.pdbx_description
1 polymer ?
#
loop_
_entity_poly.entity_id
_entity_poly.type
_entity_poly.pdbx_seq_one_letter_code
_entity_poly.pdbx_strand_id
1 'polypeptide(L)'
;MEMSVKLKYHVLISVGIIIFICCQFVIASYAETINFVYDDLNQLIRIEYENGSTTVYVYDEVGNCTSKITTVPTINYYCDKDSDGHVNSLIDGTCSGISCQPANCQTTAGNDCDDNNPNIHPDASDSNCNGVDENCSGTADENYASTTTYCGIGACARTGALVCTGGSIHDTCTPGQPDTEIPNNEIDEDCDGIALMDADLDGVANSIDNCPITYNPDQADSEMSDAISYWKFDEGSGSIANDFTGSNNGMITGAAWTTGKAGSALSFDSSSYVSVSDTNFPAGNSARTIEAWFKTAVNDTQVILWYGNPAPENAVYLMVWGDGYLCIGNWGGGSFERCGSTLVDNNQWHHVALTYDGAGNAKLYVDGNEELNYARTFNTTLSGTALIGGSPYGGMFNGLLDEVAIYGRAITSAEAYNHYQQGINGQGYSGDGVGNTCDNCSTLYNPEQTDSDNDGIGDVCDIPSCTDNDQDGYSIQGGNCGQVDCNDSNPSVNPGASEIYNNGIDDDCNPNTFDRYMGDVNIDKGIDIVDVILTLRCALELDPMAQCLQECGDMNGDGVIDIVDVILVLRGALELDPLRGCI
;
A
#
# COMPACT_ATOMS: atom_id res chain seq x y z
N MET A 1 26.13 -85.77 66.82
CA MET A 1 27.58 -85.84 67.10
C MET A 1 28.21 -86.27 65.77
N GLU A 2 28.47 -85.30 64.89
CA GLU A 2 28.94 -85.54 63.53
C GLU A 2 30.39 -86.04 63.54
N MET A 3 30.61 -87.21 62.95
CA MET A 3 31.93 -87.81 62.82
C MET A 3 32.37 -87.72 61.36
N SER A 4 33.07 -86.63 61.02
CA SER A 4 33.77 -86.49 59.74
C SER A 4 34.98 -87.45 59.71
N VAL A 5 34.88 -88.54 58.94
CA VAL A 5 35.99 -89.48 58.75
C VAL A 5 36.78 -89.07 57.51
N LYS A 6 37.96 -88.46 57.70
CA LYS A 6 38.99 -88.31 56.66
C LYS A 6 39.79 -89.61 56.54
N LEU A 7 39.62 -90.36 55.44
CA LEU A 7 40.53 -91.45 55.10
C LEU A 7 41.80 -90.90 54.41
N LYS A 8 42.96 -91.11 55.04
CA LYS A 8 44.30 -91.06 54.43
C LYS A 8 44.64 -92.47 53.93
N TYR A 9 45.00 -92.65 52.66
CA TYR A 9 46.20 -93.40 52.22
C TYR A 9 46.47 -93.19 50.72
N HIS A 10 47.74 -92.93 50.42
CA HIS A 10 48.34 -92.50 49.16
C HIS A 10 48.33 -93.56 48.04
N VAL A 11 48.02 -93.15 46.80
CA VAL A 11 48.83 -93.43 45.60
C VAL A 11 48.76 -92.21 44.66
N LEU A 12 49.91 -91.56 44.44
CA LEU A 12 50.12 -90.50 43.45
C LEU A 12 50.22 -91.11 42.04
N ILE A 13 49.53 -90.53 41.05
CA ILE A 13 50.15 -90.16 39.76
C ILE A 13 49.53 -88.84 39.29
N SER A 14 50.33 -87.79 39.39
CA SER A 14 50.15 -86.48 38.78
C SER A 14 50.63 -86.53 37.32
N VAL A 15 49.79 -86.12 36.38
CA VAL A 15 50.22 -85.65 35.05
C VAL A 15 49.62 -84.28 34.83
N GLY A 16 50.39 -83.25 35.18
CA GLY A 16 50.23 -81.90 34.64
C GLY A 16 51.35 -81.68 33.63
N ILE A 17 51.00 -81.55 32.35
CA ILE A 17 51.91 -81.04 31.32
C ILE A 17 51.65 -79.53 31.18
N ILE A 18 52.71 -78.78 31.39
CA ILE A 18 52.84 -77.33 31.22
C ILE A 18 52.95 -77.03 29.72
N ILE A 19 52.05 -76.19 29.17
CA ILE A 19 52.41 -75.26 28.09
C ILE A 19 51.86 -73.87 28.46
N PHE A 20 52.77 -72.91 28.37
CA PHE A 20 52.68 -71.52 28.80
C PHE A 20 52.06 -70.65 27.68
N ILE A 21 51.12 -69.77 28.03
CA ILE A 21 50.99 -68.34 27.64
C ILE A 21 49.51 -67.91 27.47
N CYS A 22 49.18 -66.89 28.27
CA CYS A 22 48.06 -65.93 28.23
C CYS A 22 46.66 -66.33 28.70
N CYS A 23 46.18 -65.51 29.66
CA CYS A 23 44.82 -65.34 30.18
C CYS A 23 44.30 -66.34 31.24
N GLN A 24 44.52 -65.92 32.49
CA GLN A 24 43.51 -65.69 33.54
C GLN A 24 42.35 -66.71 33.75
N PHE A 25 42.34 -67.29 34.97
CA PHE A 25 41.20 -67.81 35.76
C PHE A 25 40.38 -68.95 35.12
N VAL A 26 40.04 -70.09 35.74
CA VAL A 26 39.80 -70.50 37.13
C VAL A 26 40.12 -72.00 37.19
N ILE A 27 40.85 -72.46 38.22
CA ILE A 27 40.87 -73.89 38.58
C ILE A 27 39.61 -74.12 39.41
N ALA A 28 38.55 -74.64 38.80
CA ALA A 28 37.39 -75.11 39.54
C ALA A 28 37.70 -76.51 40.08
N SER A 29 38.19 -76.56 41.32
CA SER A 29 38.20 -77.78 42.11
C SER A 29 36.76 -78.06 42.56
N TYR A 30 35.99 -78.83 41.80
CA TYR A 30 34.72 -79.36 42.29
C TYR A 30 35.02 -80.52 43.25
N ALA A 31 35.12 -80.20 44.54
CA ALA A 31 34.96 -81.20 45.58
C ALA A 31 33.44 -81.38 45.78
N GLU A 32 32.85 -82.37 45.12
CA GLU A 32 31.43 -82.67 45.29
C GLU A 32 31.15 -83.00 46.76
N THR A 33 30.34 -82.17 47.41
CA THR A 33 29.83 -82.48 48.74
C THR A 33 28.63 -83.42 48.61
N ILE A 34 28.85 -84.71 48.89
CA ILE A 34 27.80 -85.73 48.87
C ILE A 34 27.35 -85.97 50.32
N ASN A 35 26.08 -85.72 50.61
CA ASN A 35 25.51 -85.97 51.92
C ASN A 35 24.87 -87.36 51.96
N PHE A 36 25.27 -88.18 52.92
CA PHE A 36 24.77 -89.55 53.10
C PHE A 36 23.88 -89.61 54.34
N VAL A 37 22.63 -89.99 54.16
CA VAL A 37 21.62 -90.09 55.22
C VAL A 37 21.38 -91.56 55.53
N TYR A 38 21.60 -91.96 56.78
CA TYR A 38 21.41 -93.31 57.28
C TYR A 38 20.20 -93.37 58.23
N ASP A 39 19.57 -94.54 58.34
CA ASP A 39 18.54 -94.81 59.34
C ASP A 39 19.11 -95.24 60.70
N ASP A 40 18.24 -95.52 61.67
CA ASP A 40 18.61 -95.94 63.03
C ASP A 40 19.28 -97.33 63.08
N LEU A 41 19.15 -98.12 62.01
CA LEU A 41 19.84 -99.40 61.83
C LEU A 41 21.16 -99.26 61.07
N ASN A 42 21.59 -98.02 60.80
CA ASN A 42 22.80 -97.66 60.09
C ASN A 42 22.83 -98.13 58.63
N GLN A 43 21.65 -98.24 58.00
CA GLN A 43 21.47 -98.52 56.57
C GLN A 43 21.37 -97.20 55.79
N LEU A 44 21.95 -97.13 54.58
CA LEU A 44 21.96 -95.91 53.77
C LEU A 44 20.61 -95.70 53.09
N ILE A 45 19.78 -94.78 53.58
CA ILE A 45 18.42 -94.58 53.06
C ILE A 45 18.32 -93.46 52.01
N ARG A 46 19.23 -92.48 52.02
CA ARG A 46 19.22 -91.37 51.06
C ARG A 46 20.61 -90.81 50.83
N ILE A 47 20.92 -90.49 49.57
CA ILE A 47 22.07 -89.67 49.18
C ILE A 47 21.52 -88.37 48.61
N GLU A 48 22.01 -87.24 49.10
CA GLU A 48 21.73 -85.91 48.57
C GLU A 48 23.00 -85.38 47.91
N TYR A 49 22.87 -85.03 46.63
CA TYR A 49 23.97 -84.51 45.83
C TYR A 49 23.88 -82.98 45.80
N GLU A 50 25.03 -82.32 45.67
CA GLU A 50 25.12 -80.85 45.60
C GLU A 50 24.31 -80.25 44.42
N ASN A 51 24.07 -81.05 43.37
CA ASN A 51 23.19 -80.69 42.25
C ASN A 51 21.68 -80.73 42.58
N GLY A 52 21.31 -80.88 43.85
CA GLY A 52 19.93 -81.00 44.32
C GLY A 52 19.26 -82.34 43.99
N SER A 53 19.95 -83.27 43.34
CA SER A 53 19.44 -84.63 43.10
C SER A 53 19.42 -85.41 44.40
N THR A 54 18.46 -86.33 44.52
CA THR A 54 18.37 -87.26 45.64
C THR A 54 18.30 -88.69 45.14
N THR A 55 19.01 -89.61 45.78
CA THR A 55 18.88 -91.05 45.55
C THR A 55 18.39 -91.71 46.82
N VAL A 56 17.20 -92.27 46.80
CA VAL A 56 16.57 -92.94 47.94
C VAL A 56 16.66 -94.45 47.77
N TYR A 57 17.03 -95.15 48.84
CA TYR A 57 17.10 -96.61 48.92
C TYR A 57 15.97 -97.11 49.82
N VAL A 58 15.26 -98.14 49.37
CA VAL A 58 14.17 -98.77 50.12
C VAL A 58 14.59 -100.18 50.47
N TYR A 59 14.37 -100.58 51.72
CA TYR A 59 14.77 -101.89 52.26
C TYR A 59 13.54 -102.73 52.67
N ASP A 60 13.63 -104.06 52.60
CA ASP A 60 12.61 -104.97 53.14
C ASP A 60 12.78 -105.21 54.66
N GLU A 61 11.84 -105.93 55.27
CA GLU A 61 11.84 -106.22 56.72
C GLU A 61 13.05 -107.05 57.19
N VAL A 62 13.81 -107.63 56.27
CA VAL A 62 15.02 -108.43 56.56
C VAL A 62 16.31 -107.68 56.21
N GLY A 63 16.21 -106.43 55.76
CA GLY A 63 17.34 -105.52 55.50
C GLY A 63 17.91 -105.58 54.07
N ASN A 64 17.23 -106.20 53.10
CA ASN A 64 17.68 -106.18 51.70
C ASN A 64 17.16 -104.94 50.98
N CYS A 65 18.02 -104.27 50.21
CA CYS A 65 17.60 -103.14 49.37
C CYS A 65 16.70 -103.64 48.22
N THR A 66 15.43 -103.23 48.21
CA THR A 66 14.40 -103.63 47.23
C THR A 66 14.25 -102.63 46.09
N SER A 67 14.55 -101.35 46.30
CA SER A 67 14.53 -100.36 45.21
C SER A 67 15.49 -99.20 45.44
N LYS A 68 15.92 -98.59 44.32
CA LYS A 68 16.74 -97.38 44.28
C LYS A 68 16.06 -96.38 43.35
N ILE A 69 15.68 -95.21 43.88
CA ILE A 69 14.98 -94.17 43.13
C ILE A 69 15.88 -92.93 43.12
N THR A 70 16.27 -92.48 41.94
CA THR A 70 17.02 -91.22 41.78
C THR A 70 16.11 -90.16 41.18
N THR A 71 15.93 -89.05 41.92
CA THR A 71 15.20 -87.87 41.48
C THR A 71 16.19 -86.76 41.20
N VAL A 72 16.15 -86.19 39.99
CA VAL A 72 16.98 -85.06 39.59
C VAL A 72 16.08 -83.82 39.54
N PRO A 73 16.46 -82.68 40.13
CA PRO A 73 15.65 -81.47 40.07
C PRO A 73 15.57 -80.98 38.63
N THR A 74 14.36 -80.59 38.23
CA THR A 74 14.11 -79.94 36.95
C THR A 74 14.24 -78.44 37.12
N ILE A 75 15.05 -77.81 36.27
CA ILE A 75 15.30 -76.37 36.25
C ILE A 75 14.71 -75.80 34.96
N ASN A 76 14.01 -74.67 35.07
CA ASN A 76 13.53 -73.92 33.91
C ASN A 76 14.66 -73.05 33.36
N TYR A 77 14.73 -72.90 32.04
CA TYR A 77 15.62 -71.94 31.40
C TYR A 77 14.84 -71.00 30.48
N TYR A 78 15.41 -69.81 30.29
CA TYR A 78 14.88 -68.67 29.53
C TYR A 78 15.96 -68.31 28.52
N CYS A 79 15.65 -68.28 27.23
CA CYS A 79 16.64 -68.12 26.18
C CYS A 79 16.52 -66.76 25.52
N ASP A 80 17.67 -66.11 25.39
CA ASP A 80 17.88 -64.90 24.61
C ASP A 80 17.78 -65.28 23.12
N LYS A 81 16.64 -64.91 22.52
CA LYS A 81 16.26 -65.35 21.17
C LYS A 81 16.75 -64.41 20.08
N ASP A 82 16.89 -63.12 20.36
CA ASP A 82 17.36 -62.12 19.41
C ASP A 82 18.82 -61.69 19.62
N SER A 83 19.47 -62.23 20.66
CA SER A 83 20.88 -62.10 20.98
C SER A 83 21.29 -60.70 21.44
N ASP A 84 20.41 -59.97 22.13
CA ASP A 84 20.72 -58.67 22.74
C ASP A 84 21.32 -58.78 24.16
N GLY A 85 21.35 -59.99 24.72
CA GLY A 85 21.87 -60.30 26.05
C GLY A 85 20.81 -60.29 27.15
N HIS A 86 19.54 -60.09 26.84
CA HIS A 86 18.42 -60.13 27.77
C HIS A 86 17.55 -61.36 27.51
N VAL A 87 16.79 -61.78 28.53
CA VAL A 87 15.88 -62.93 28.43
C VAL A 87 14.52 -62.51 28.96
N ASN A 88 13.44 -63.03 28.40
CA ASN A 88 12.11 -62.75 28.93
C ASN A 88 11.75 -63.60 30.17
N SER A 89 10.50 -63.46 30.62
CA SER A 89 9.95 -64.21 31.75
C SER A 89 9.29 -65.55 31.39
N LEU A 90 9.22 -65.88 30.10
CA LEU A 90 8.57 -67.10 29.60
C LEU A 90 9.56 -68.26 29.56
N ILE A 91 9.12 -69.41 30.08
CA ILE A 91 9.95 -70.61 30.13
C ILE A 91 10.09 -71.19 28.71
N ASP A 92 11.29 -71.15 28.13
CA ASP A 92 11.58 -71.77 26.83
C ASP A 92 11.76 -73.28 26.93
N GLY A 93 12.16 -73.78 28.10
CA GLY A 93 12.23 -75.20 28.33
C GLY A 93 12.66 -75.57 29.74
N THR A 94 12.80 -76.88 29.93
CA THR A 94 13.21 -77.46 31.21
C THR A 94 14.35 -78.44 31.00
N CYS A 95 15.23 -78.55 31.98
CA CYS A 95 16.33 -79.49 31.95
C CYS A 95 16.62 -80.08 33.33
N SER A 96 17.27 -81.26 33.37
CA SER A 96 17.54 -81.99 34.61
C SER A 96 19.05 -82.14 34.83
N GLY A 97 19.57 -81.60 35.95
CA GLY A 97 20.98 -81.74 36.39
C GLY A 97 21.81 -80.44 36.39
N ILE A 98 23.03 -80.49 36.96
CA ILE A 98 24.02 -79.39 36.85
C ILE A 98 24.57 -79.37 35.43
N SER A 99 24.68 -78.16 34.83
CA SER A 99 25.21 -77.90 33.48
C SER A 99 24.26 -78.17 32.29
N CYS A 100 22.94 -78.10 32.48
CA CYS A 100 21.96 -78.31 31.41
C CYS A 100 21.44 -77.03 30.73
N GLN A 101 22.00 -75.87 31.05
CA GLN A 101 21.69 -74.57 30.44
C GLN A 101 22.22 -74.53 28.99
N PRO A 102 21.35 -74.40 27.97
CA PRO A 102 21.80 -74.20 26.60
C PRO A 102 22.56 -72.88 26.43
N ALA A 103 23.37 -72.78 25.38
CA ALA A 103 24.01 -71.51 25.02
C ALA A 103 22.93 -70.44 24.76
N ASN A 104 23.21 -69.20 25.18
CA ASN A 104 22.28 -68.07 25.12
C ASN A 104 21.02 -68.22 25.98
N CYS A 105 21.01 -69.09 26.99
CA CYS A 105 19.92 -69.15 27.95
C CYS A 105 20.40 -68.85 29.37
N GLN A 106 19.48 -68.48 30.26
CA GLN A 106 19.71 -68.23 31.68
C GLN A 106 18.74 -69.08 32.52
N THR A 107 19.07 -69.35 33.79
CA THR A 107 18.21 -70.11 34.71
C THR A 107 17.30 -69.21 35.57
N THR A 108 17.45 -67.90 35.43
CA THR A 108 16.63 -66.89 36.11
C THR A 108 15.75 -66.23 35.06
N ALA A 109 14.48 -66.02 35.39
CA ALA A 109 13.58 -65.27 34.53
C ALA A 109 14.08 -63.83 34.40
N GLY A 110 14.12 -63.30 33.19
CA GLY A 110 14.41 -61.89 32.96
C GLY A 110 13.13 -61.09 32.70
N ASN A 111 13.32 -59.87 32.21
CA ASN A 111 12.27 -58.85 32.05
C ASN A 111 12.27 -58.23 30.65
N ASP A 112 12.89 -58.89 29.68
CA ASP A 112 12.70 -58.54 28.28
C ASP A 112 11.23 -58.73 27.88
N CYS A 113 10.66 -57.67 27.29
CA CYS A 113 9.26 -57.61 26.89
C CYS A 113 9.03 -58.01 25.42
N ASP A 114 10.07 -58.03 24.56
CA ASP A 114 10.00 -58.61 23.21
C ASP A 114 11.32 -59.29 22.83
N ASP A 115 11.42 -60.53 23.31
CA ASP A 115 12.48 -61.52 23.06
C ASP A 115 12.69 -61.89 21.58
N ASN A 116 12.08 -61.20 20.61
CA ASN A 116 12.37 -61.37 19.19
C ASN A 116 12.88 -60.07 18.53
N ASN A 117 13.06 -58.99 19.29
CA ASN A 117 13.49 -57.70 18.80
C ASN A 117 14.61 -57.11 19.68
N PRO A 118 15.86 -57.08 19.18
CA PRO A 118 17.03 -56.70 19.98
C PRO A 118 17.10 -55.19 20.31
N ASN A 119 16.06 -54.42 19.98
CA ASN A 119 15.94 -53.01 20.34
C ASN A 119 14.88 -52.77 21.43
N ILE A 120 14.15 -53.81 21.86
CA ILE A 120 13.11 -53.73 22.87
C ILE A 120 13.57 -54.57 24.04
N HIS A 121 14.19 -53.93 25.02
CA HIS A 121 14.78 -54.60 26.16
C HIS A 121 15.03 -53.57 27.30
N PRO A 122 15.07 -53.99 28.57
CA PRO A 122 15.18 -53.10 29.74
C PRO A 122 16.21 -51.95 29.72
N ASP A 123 17.29 -52.08 28.96
CA ASP A 123 18.38 -51.10 28.87
C ASP A 123 18.28 -50.21 27.61
N ALA A 124 17.26 -50.39 26.77
CA ALA A 124 17.10 -49.63 25.52
C ALA A 124 16.71 -48.16 25.78
N SER A 125 16.90 -47.30 24.77
CA SER A 125 16.50 -45.90 24.86
C SER A 125 15.09 -45.69 24.34
N ASP A 126 14.25 -45.10 25.18
CA ASP A 126 12.86 -44.78 24.88
C ASP A 126 12.66 -43.26 24.63
N SER A 127 13.61 -42.65 23.90
CA SER A 127 13.62 -41.19 23.65
C SER A 127 13.05 -40.80 22.28
N ASN A 128 12.72 -41.79 21.47
CA ASN A 128 12.03 -41.58 20.21
C ASN A 128 10.50 -41.54 20.47
N CYS A 129 9.71 -41.07 19.50
CA CYS A 129 8.25 -40.97 19.65
C CYS A 129 7.60 -41.89 18.61
N ASN A 130 7.63 -43.19 18.86
CA ASN A 130 7.16 -44.22 17.92
C ASN A 130 6.01 -45.07 18.51
N GLY A 131 5.66 -44.90 19.79
CA GLY A 131 4.59 -45.62 20.45
C GLY A 131 4.96 -47.03 20.89
N VAL A 132 6.25 -47.34 20.91
CA VAL A 132 6.84 -48.58 21.42
C VAL A 132 7.42 -48.30 22.81
N ASP A 133 7.43 -49.31 23.66
CA ASP A 133 8.08 -49.28 24.98
C ASP A 133 9.41 -50.01 24.83
N GLU A 134 10.44 -49.33 24.32
CA GLU A 134 11.75 -49.93 24.08
C GLU A 134 12.40 -50.42 25.36
N ASN A 135 12.23 -49.72 26.49
CA ASN A 135 12.93 -50.02 27.74
C ASN A 135 12.13 -50.91 28.71
N CYS A 136 11.01 -51.47 28.25
CA CYS A 136 10.13 -52.35 29.01
C CYS A 136 9.69 -51.75 30.36
N SER A 137 9.52 -50.43 30.45
CA SER A 137 9.10 -49.74 31.68
C SER A 137 7.61 -49.93 31.98
N GLY A 138 6.82 -50.34 30.98
CA GLY A 138 5.37 -50.45 31.00
C GLY A 138 4.66 -49.21 30.43
N THR A 139 5.41 -48.21 29.98
CA THR A 139 4.92 -47.03 29.25
C THR A 139 5.72 -46.86 27.98
N ALA A 140 5.11 -46.32 26.93
CA ALA A 140 5.81 -46.01 25.69
C ALA A 140 6.20 -44.52 25.65
N ASP A 141 7.35 -44.23 25.07
CA ASP A 141 7.90 -42.90 24.80
C ASP A 141 8.03 -41.99 26.05
N GLU A 142 8.15 -42.53 27.28
CA GLU A 142 8.16 -41.68 28.49
C GLU A 142 9.43 -40.84 28.64
N ASN A 143 10.49 -41.21 27.93
CA ASN A 143 11.75 -40.46 27.93
C ASN A 143 11.86 -39.48 26.74
N TYR A 144 10.77 -39.27 25.99
CA TYR A 144 10.73 -38.25 24.94
C TYR A 144 10.90 -36.84 25.52
N ALA A 145 11.95 -36.14 25.07
CA ALA A 145 12.23 -34.78 25.50
C ALA A 145 11.43 -33.76 24.68
N SER A 146 10.46 -33.10 25.31
CA SER A 146 9.67 -32.06 24.64
C SER A 146 10.52 -30.84 24.28
N THR A 147 10.22 -30.25 23.13
CA THR A 147 10.91 -29.06 22.60
C THR A 147 9.93 -27.90 22.51
N THR A 148 10.32 -26.72 23.01
CA THR A 148 9.48 -25.52 22.97
C THR A 148 9.22 -25.06 21.54
N THR A 149 7.97 -24.67 21.26
CA THR A 149 7.53 -24.09 19.98
C THR A 149 6.89 -22.71 20.22
N TYR A 150 6.89 -21.87 19.19
CA TYR A 150 6.30 -20.53 19.21
C TYR A 150 5.38 -20.36 18.01
N CYS A 151 4.24 -19.71 18.21
CA CYS A 151 3.24 -19.48 17.17
C CYS A 151 2.43 -18.22 17.47
N GLY A 152 1.74 -17.69 16.45
CA GLY A 152 1.04 -16.40 16.53
C GLY A 152 1.99 -15.20 16.38
N ILE A 153 1.40 -14.04 16.12
CA ILE A 153 2.05 -12.73 16.03
C ILE A 153 1.33 -11.76 16.97
N GLY A 154 1.97 -10.63 17.29
CA GLY A 154 1.39 -9.62 18.18
C GLY A 154 0.92 -10.19 19.53
N ALA A 155 -0.28 -9.77 19.95
CA ALA A 155 -0.97 -10.25 21.15
C ALA A 155 -1.38 -11.73 21.06
N CYS A 156 -1.43 -12.32 19.86
CA CYS A 156 -1.71 -13.75 19.66
C CYS A 156 -0.49 -14.64 19.83
N ALA A 157 0.69 -14.09 20.10
CA ALA A 157 1.88 -14.89 20.37
C ALA A 157 1.63 -15.86 21.54
N ARG A 158 1.87 -17.16 21.31
CA ARG A 158 1.75 -18.24 22.30
C ARG A 158 3.00 -19.10 22.28
N THR A 159 3.24 -19.77 23.39
CA THR A 159 4.31 -20.76 23.54
C THR A 159 3.67 -22.13 23.71
N GLY A 160 4.10 -23.08 22.89
CA GLY A 160 3.72 -24.49 22.97
C GLY A 160 4.93 -25.39 23.11
N ALA A 161 4.71 -26.68 22.87
CA ALA A 161 5.77 -27.66 22.77
C ALA A 161 5.41 -28.77 21.77
N LEU A 162 6.43 -29.35 21.14
CA LEU A 162 6.36 -30.64 20.48
C LEU A 162 6.30 -31.72 21.56
N VAL A 163 5.17 -32.41 21.67
CA VAL A 163 4.93 -33.50 22.63
C VAL A 163 4.70 -34.81 21.89
N CYS A 164 5.05 -35.93 22.52
CA CYS A 164 4.70 -37.24 22.01
C CYS A 164 3.34 -37.67 22.58
N THR A 165 2.38 -37.99 21.71
CA THR A 165 1.14 -38.65 22.13
C THR A 165 0.78 -39.76 21.16
N GLY A 166 0.78 -41.01 21.64
CA GLY A 166 0.40 -42.18 20.84
C GLY A 166 1.35 -42.47 19.68
N GLY A 167 2.67 -42.30 19.88
CA GLY A 167 3.68 -42.55 18.85
C GLY A 167 3.69 -41.54 17.71
N SER A 168 3.17 -40.33 17.95
CA SER A 168 3.19 -39.23 16.99
C SER A 168 3.53 -37.92 17.68
N ILE A 169 4.39 -37.13 17.02
CA ILE A 169 4.76 -35.80 17.50
C ILE A 169 3.60 -34.84 17.19
N HIS A 170 3.10 -34.18 18.23
CA HIS A 170 2.08 -33.15 18.14
C HIS A 170 2.63 -31.81 18.63
N ASP A 171 2.46 -30.76 17.82
CA ASP A 171 2.69 -29.40 18.29
C ASP A 171 1.46 -28.93 19.06
N THR A 172 1.68 -28.53 20.32
CA THR A 172 0.64 -27.99 21.19
C THR A 172 0.48 -26.48 21.04
N CYS A 173 1.32 -25.82 20.24
CA CYS A 173 1.21 -24.39 20.01
C CYS A 173 -0.03 -24.07 19.17
N THR A 174 -0.98 -23.38 19.80
CA THR A 174 -2.16 -22.80 19.12
C THR A 174 -2.09 -21.29 19.30
N PRO A 175 -2.11 -20.48 18.22
CA PRO A 175 -2.14 -19.03 18.32
C PRO A 175 -3.30 -18.53 19.20
N GLY A 176 -3.11 -17.37 19.82
CA GLY A 176 -4.20 -16.64 20.48
C GLY A 176 -5.33 -16.33 19.51
N GLN A 177 -6.51 -16.03 20.05
CA GLN A 177 -7.60 -15.51 19.22
C GLN A 177 -7.31 -14.03 18.91
N PRO A 178 -7.57 -13.58 17.68
CA PRO A 178 -7.62 -12.16 17.34
C PRO A 178 -8.62 -11.44 18.23
N ASP A 179 -8.21 -10.33 18.81
CA ASP A 179 -9.10 -9.35 19.42
C ASP A 179 -9.25 -8.14 18.48
N THR A 180 -10.04 -7.13 18.87
CA THR A 180 -10.14 -5.88 18.13
C THR A 180 -8.96 -4.98 18.48
N GLU A 181 -8.30 -4.42 17.47
CA GLU A 181 -7.24 -3.41 17.62
C GLU A 181 -7.63 -2.31 18.61
N ILE A 182 -6.72 -2.02 19.54
CA ILE A 182 -6.81 -0.89 20.45
C ILE A 182 -5.85 0.19 19.94
N PRO A 183 -6.36 1.34 19.46
CA PRO A 183 -5.50 2.40 18.95
C PRO A 183 -4.46 2.87 19.98
N ASN A 184 -3.23 3.13 19.51
CA ASN A 184 -2.15 3.80 20.25
C ASN A 184 -1.61 3.05 21.49
N ASN A 185 -1.59 1.73 21.46
CA ASN A 185 -0.91 0.92 22.48
C ASN A 185 0.31 0.15 21.95
N GLU A 186 0.63 0.30 20.65
CA GLU A 186 1.72 -0.39 19.92
C GLU A 186 1.65 -1.93 19.97
N ILE A 187 0.46 -2.48 20.26
CA ILE A 187 0.21 -3.92 20.31
C ILE A 187 -0.69 -4.26 19.11
N ASP A 188 -0.36 -5.35 18.43
CA ASP A 188 -1.12 -5.96 17.33
C ASP A 188 -2.11 -6.97 17.95
N GLU A 189 -3.31 -6.51 18.30
CA GLU A 189 -4.38 -7.30 18.93
C GLU A 189 -5.12 -8.21 17.97
N ASP A 190 -5.28 -7.79 16.72
CA ASP A 190 -5.98 -8.58 15.71
C ASP A 190 -5.07 -9.59 15.00
N CYS A 191 -3.76 -9.47 15.24
CA CYS A 191 -2.74 -10.43 14.86
C CYS A 191 -2.60 -10.57 13.35
N ASP A 192 -2.77 -9.47 12.62
CA ASP A 192 -2.52 -9.35 11.18
C ASP A 192 -1.09 -8.89 10.85
N GLY A 193 -0.34 -8.44 11.87
CA GLY A 193 1.05 -8.00 11.78
C GLY A 193 1.22 -6.48 11.71
N ILE A 194 0.16 -5.70 11.94
CA ILE A 194 0.15 -4.24 11.92
C ILE A 194 -0.41 -3.72 13.25
N ALA A 195 0.40 -3.01 14.03
CA ALA A 195 -0.10 -2.26 15.19
C ALA A 195 -0.57 -0.86 14.74
N LEU A 196 -1.81 -0.49 15.02
CA LEU A 196 -2.36 0.80 14.60
C LEU A 196 -1.90 1.95 15.52
N MET A 197 -1.11 2.87 14.96
CA MET A 197 -0.75 4.14 15.61
C MET A 197 -1.84 5.17 15.32
N ASP A 198 -2.38 5.79 16.36
CA ASP A 198 -3.39 6.85 16.33
C ASP A 198 -2.87 7.95 17.27
N ALA A 199 -2.23 8.98 16.70
CA ALA A 199 -1.47 9.93 17.51
C ALA A 199 -2.36 10.97 18.19
N ASP A 200 -3.57 11.24 17.68
CA ASP A 200 -4.46 12.26 18.21
C ASP A 200 -5.68 11.70 18.98
N LEU A 201 -5.82 10.38 19.00
CA LEU A 201 -6.82 9.61 19.75
C LEU A 201 -8.26 9.88 19.30
N ASP A 202 -8.46 10.13 18.00
CA ASP A 202 -9.78 10.32 17.42
C ASP A 202 -10.47 9.00 17.00
N GLY A 203 -9.73 7.89 17.03
CA GLY A 203 -10.21 6.57 16.64
C GLY A 203 -9.97 6.21 15.18
N VAL A 204 -9.20 7.01 14.44
CA VAL A 204 -8.72 6.74 13.10
C VAL A 204 -7.21 6.49 13.16
N ALA A 205 -6.73 5.46 12.46
CA ALA A 205 -5.31 5.16 12.45
C ALA A 205 -4.54 6.12 11.53
N ASN A 206 -3.37 6.59 11.95
CA ASN A 206 -2.51 7.55 11.23
C ASN A 206 -2.24 7.19 9.76
N SER A 207 -2.31 5.90 9.39
CA SER A 207 -2.11 5.43 8.02
C SER A 207 -3.26 5.76 7.06
N ILE A 208 -4.44 6.04 7.60
CA ILE A 208 -5.67 6.38 6.86
C ILE A 208 -6.30 7.69 7.34
N ASP A 209 -5.64 8.37 8.28
CA ASP A 209 -6.10 9.61 8.90
C ASP A 209 -5.66 10.82 8.06
N ASN A 210 -6.61 11.68 7.66
CA ASN A 210 -6.32 12.92 6.93
C ASN A 210 -5.95 14.09 7.85
N CYS A 211 -5.97 13.92 9.18
CA CYS A 211 -5.26 14.80 10.12
C CYS A 211 -4.51 14.00 11.21
N PRO A 212 -3.40 13.30 10.90
CA PRO A 212 -2.72 12.35 11.79
C PRO A 212 -2.26 12.83 13.18
N ILE A 213 -2.40 14.12 13.47
CA ILE A 213 -2.00 14.76 14.73
C ILE A 213 -3.06 15.72 15.28
N THR A 214 -4.24 15.81 14.64
CA THR A 214 -5.28 16.79 14.97
C THR A 214 -6.65 16.13 14.93
N TYR A 215 -7.19 15.85 16.12
CA TYR A 215 -8.45 15.13 16.32
C TYR A 215 -9.56 15.52 15.32
N ASN A 216 -9.92 14.60 14.43
CA ASN A 216 -10.92 14.81 13.38
C ASN A 216 -11.63 13.48 13.01
N PRO A 217 -12.42 12.90 13.93
CA PRO A 217 -12.95 11.54 13.77
C PRO A 217 -13.95 11.39 12.61
N ASP A 218 -14.43 12.50 12.04
CA ASP A 218 -15.30 12.51 10.87
C ASP A 218 -14.53 12.47 9.55
N GLN A 219 -13.21 12.69 9.58
CA GLN A 219 -12.31 12.72 8.44
C GLN A 219 -12.82 13.65 7.34
N ALA A 220 -13.54 14.70 7.73
CA ALA A 220 -14.17 15.60 6.79
C ALA A 220 -13.12 16.37 5.98
N ASP A 221 -13.31 16.40 4.67
CA ASP A 221 -12.41 16.94 3.66
C ASP A 221 -13.34 17.61 2.64
N SER A 222 -13.52 18.94 2.76
CA SER A 222 -14.63 19.67 2.12
C SER A 222 -14.20 20.71 1.08
N GLU A 223 -13.18 20.33 0.31
CA GLU A 223 -12.59 21.07 -0.78
C GLU A 223 -13.47 20.89 -2.04
N MET A 224 -13.33 21.84 -2.98
CA MET A 224 -14.26 22.17 -4.07
C MET A 224 -15.38 23.17 -3.76
N SER A 225 -15.18 24.04 -2.76
CA SER A 225 -16.15 25.12 -2.48
C SER A 225 -16.36 26.11 -3.64
N ASP A 226 -15.42 26.16 -4.59
CA ASP A 226 -15.42 27.09 -5.72
C ASP A 226 -16.06 26.52 -7.00
N ALA A 227 -16.30 25.21 -7.05
CA ALA A 227 -17.07 24.61 -8.13
C ALA A 227 -18.55 25.02 -8.03
N ILE A 228 -19.11 25.52 -9.12
CA ILE A 228 -20.53 25.89 -9.21
C ILE A 228 -21.41 24.65 -9.03
N SER A 229 -20.96 23.52 -9.62
CA SER A 229 -21.58 22.22 -9.45
C SER A 229 -20.57 21.10 -9.60
N TYR A 230 -20.78 20.04 -8.84
CA TYR A 230 -19.95 18.84 -8.88
C TYR A 230 -20.80 17.60 -8.58
N TRP A 231 -20.93 16.73 -9.58
CA TRP A 231 -21.62 15.45 -9.46
C TRP A 231 -20.59 14.32 -9.36
N LYS A 232 -20.42 13.81 -8.14
CA LYS A 232 -19.58 12.64 -7.83
C LYS A 232 -20.09 11.35 -8.45
N PHE A 233 -21.42 11.22 -8.59
CA PHE A 233 -22.08 9.96 -8.97
C PHE A 233 -21.84 8.79 -7.97
N ASP A 234 -21.66 9.13 -6.70
CA ASP A 234 -21.43 8.18 -5.60
C ASP A 234 -22.71 7.70 -4.89
N GLU A 235 -23.90 8.14 -5.29
CA GLU A 235 -25.15 7.75 -4.62
C GLU A 235 -25.43 6.25 -4.72
N GLY A 236 -24.95 5.59 -5.78
CA GLY A 236 -25.04 4.16 -6.02
C GLY A 236 -26.47 3.62 -6.24
N SER A 237 -27.50 4.45 -6.12
CA SER A 237 -28.90 4.08 -6.32
C SER A 237 -29.82 5.30 -6.51
N GLY A 238 -31.04 5.07 -7.01
CA GLY A 238 -32.04 6.13 -7.20
C GLY A 238 -31.99 6.78 -8.58
N SER A 239 -32.71 7.89 -8.72
CA SER A 239 -32.91 8.61 -10.00
C SER A 239 -32.45 10.07 -9.94
N ILE A 240 -31.71 10.44 -8.91
CA ILE A 240 -31.18 11.79 -8.69
C ILE A 240 -29.67 11.66 -8.54
N ALA A 241 -28.93 12.42 -9.33
CA ALA A 241 -27.52 12.67 -9.10
C ALA A 241 -27.41 13.96 -8.29
N ASN A 242 -26.83 13.92 -7.10
CA ASN A 242 -26.73 15.10 -6.26
C ASN A 242 -25.56 15.97 -6.71
N ASP A 243 -25.79 17.27 -6.67
CA ASP A 243 -24.74 18.27 -6.76
C ASP A 243 -24.10 18.40 -5.36
N PHE A 244 -22.84 17.99 -5.23
CA PHE A 244 -22.11 17.96 -3.96
C PHE A 244 -21.84 19.37 -3.43
N THR A 245 -21.58 20.33 -4.31
CA THR A 245 -21.18 21.70 -3.94
C THR A 245 -22.36 22.67 -3.96
N GLY A 246 -23.40 22.36 -4.74
CA GLY A 246 -24.51 23.27 -5.00
C GLY A 246 -25.90 22.67 -4.79
N SER A 247 -26.84 23.11 -5.62
CA SER A 247 -28.24 22.66 -5.60
C SER A 247 -28.73 22.21 -6.97
N ASN A 248 -27.83 22.10 -7.95
CA ASN A 248 -28.14 21.71 -9.32
C ASN A 248 -28.24 20.18 -9.45
N ASN A 249 -29.02 19.55 -8.57
CA ASN A 249 -29.25 18.11 -8.62
C ASN A 249 -29.80 17.70 -9.99
N GLY A 250 -29.25 16.63 -10.54
CA GLY A 250 -29.58 16.11 -11.85
C GLY A 250 -30.64 15.00 -11.80
N MET A 251 -31.59 15.04 -12.73
CA MET A 251 -32.56 13.96 -12.92
C MET A 251 -32.01 12.93 -13.91
N ILE A 252 -31.82 11.70 -13.43
CA ILE A 252 -31.27 10.60 -14.23
C ILE A 252 -32.36 9.99 -15.11
N THR A 253 -32.11 9.88 -16.41
CA THR A 253 -32.98 9.23 -17.39
C THR A 253 -32.21 8.12 -18.11
N GLY A 254 -32.59 6.86 -17.89
CA GLY A 254 -32.03 5.69 -18.60
C GLY A 254 -30.68 5.17 -18.07
N ALA A 255 -29.81 6.04 -17.55
CA ALA A 255 -28.50 5.65 -17.03
C ALA A 255 -28.61 4.78 -15.76
N ALA A 256 -27.62 3.91 -15.55
CA ALA A 256 -27.58 2.96 -14.44
C ALA A 256 -26.31 3.11 -13.60
N TRP A 257 -26.43 2.95 -12.28
CA TRP A 257 -25.31 2.97 -11.35
C TRP A 257 -24.35 1.78 -11.58
N THR A 258 -23.06 2.05 -11.50
CA THR A 258 -21.99 1.05 -11.62
C THR A 258 -20.76 1.46 -10.81
N THR A 259 -19.70 0.64 -10.81
CA THR A 259 -18.43 0.99 -10.17
C THR A 259 -17.70 2.05 -11.00
N GLY A 260 -17.29 3.13 -10.34
CA GLY A 260 -16.67 4.29 -10.95
C GLY A 260 -15.15 4.25 -11.01
N LYS A 261 -14.60 5.39 -11.39
CA LYS A 261 -13.19 5.75 -11.29
C LYS A 261 -12.83 6.12 -9.85
N ALA A 262 -13.67 6.92 -9.21
CA ALA A 262 -13.78 7.08 -7.76
C ALA A 262 -15.14 6.51 -7.34
N GLY A 263 -15.20 5.76 -6.24
CA GLY A 263 -16.46 5.18 -5.74
C GLY A 263 -17.38 4.55 -6.81
N SER A 264 -18.54 5.17 -7.05
CA SER A 264 -19.53 4.75 -8.05
C SER A 264 -19.60 5.72 -9.24
N ALA A 265 -20.14 5.25 -10.36
CA ALA A 265 -20.33 6.05 -11.58
C ALA A 265 -21.69 5.78 -12.22
N LEU A 266 -22.03 6.57 -13.24
CA LEU A 266 -23.19 6.32 -14.09
C LEU A 266 -22.77 5.70 -15.44
N SER A 267 -23.45 4.63 -15.81
CA SER A 267 -23.36 3.96 -17.11
C SER A 267 -24.48 4.46 -18.02
N PHE A 268 -24.07 5.06 -19.14
CA PHE A 268 -24.94 5.66 -20.15
C PHE A 268 -25.01 4.76 -21.37
N ASP A 269 -26.20 4.69 -21.97
CA ASP A 269 -26.40 4.20 -23.34
C ASP A 269 -26.77 5.35 -24.28
N SER A 270 -26.87 5.06 -25.58
CA SER A 270 -27.21 6.05 -26.62
C SER A 270 -28.62 6.67 -26.53
N SER A 271 -29.34 6.48 -25.43
CA SER A 271 -30.62 7.11 -25.10
C SER A 271 -30.68 7.73 -23.70
N SER A 272 -29.61 7.58 -22.92
CA SER A 272 -29.54 7.97 -21.52
C SER A 272 -28.90 9.33 -21.34
N TYR A 273 -29.30 10.07 -20.30
CA TYR A 273 -28.72 11.36 -19.93
C TYR A 273 -29.10 11.76 -18.50
N VAL A 274 -28.40 12.74 -17.93
CA VAL A 274 -28.80 13.44 -16.71
C VAL A 274 -29.20 14.87 -17.07
N SER A 275 -30.41 15.28 -16.69
CA SER A 275 -30.91 16.64 -16.91
C SER A 275 -30.67 17.49 -15.66
N VAL A 276 -29.99 18.62 -15.82
CA VAL A 276 -29.64 19.57 -14.74
C VAL A 276 -30.11 20.98 -15.11
N SER A 277 -30.27 21.87 -14.13
CA SER A 277 -30.55 23.29 -14.38
C SER A 277 -29.24 24.02 -14.71
N ASP A 278 -29.22 24.82 -15.79
CA ASP A 278 -28.06 25.67 -16.12
C ASP A 278 -28.20 27.12 -15.61
N THR A 279 -29.24 27.43 -14.84
CA THR A 279 -29.64 28.81 -14.50
C THR A 279 -28.60 29.63 -13.74
N ASN A 280 -27.66 28.98 -13.05
CA ASN A 280 -26.55 29.60 -12.33
C ASN A 280 -25.18 29.25 -12.94
N PHE A 281 -25.13 28.62 -14.11
CA PHE A 281 -23.87 28.34 -14.80
C PHE A 281 -23.30 29.61 -15.45
N PRO A 282 -22.00 29.63 -15.78
CA PRO A 282 -21.37 30.79 -16.41
C PRO A 282 -22.05 31.16 -17.74
N ALA A 283 -22.52 32.40 -17.87
CA ALA A 283 -23.19 32.91 -19.07
C ALA A 283 -22.29 33.87 -19.86
N GLY A 284 -22.72 34.23 -21.07
CA GLY A 284 -22.01 35.13 -21.97
C GLY A 284 -20.55 34.74 -22.11
N ASN A 285 -19.67 35.71 -21.89
CA ASN A 285 -18.23 35.57 -21.99
C ASN A 285 -17.51 35.29 -20.66
N SER A 286 -18.21 34.94 -19.59
CA SER A 286 -17.56 34.66 -18.29
C SER A 286 -16.56 33.50 -18.37
N ALA A 287 -15.54 33.52 -17.51
CA ALA A 287 -14.63 32.39 -17.34
C ALA A 287 -15.38 31.13 -16.88
N ARG A 288 -14.85 29.95 -17.20
CA ARG A 288 -15.47 28.66 -16.87
C ARG A 288 -14.52 27.49 -17.03
N THR A 289 -14.82 26.41 -16.33
CA THR A 289 -14.24 25.08 -16.57
C THR A 289 -15.36 24.04 -16.66
N ILE A 290 -15.19 23.05 -17.53
CA ILE A 290 -16.00 21.82 -17.58
C ILE A 290 -15.03 20.66 -17.52
N GLU A 291 -15.20 19.74 -16.58
CA GLU A 291 -14.37 18.54 -16.50
C GLU A 291 -15.16 17.28 -16.15
N ALA A 292 -14.60 16.12 -16.48
CA ALA A 292 -15.18 14.82 -16.21
C ALA A 292 -14.12 13.72 -16.24
N TRP A 293 -14.35 12.66 -15.46
CA TRP A 293 -13.80 11.34 -15.77
C TRP A 293 -14.78 10.58 -16.67
N PHE A 294 -14.27 9.96 -17.73
CA PHE A 294 -15.12 9.11 -18.57
C PHE A 294 -14.40 7.91 -19.14
N LYS A 295 -15.20 6.94 -19.59
CA LYS A 295 -14.73 5.74 -20.27
C LYS A 295 -15.69 5.37 -21.39
N THR A 296 -15.22 5.32 -22.62
CA THR A 296 -16.01 4.89 -23.79
C THR A 296 -15.19 3.99 -24.70
N ALA A 297 -15.89 3.08 -25.39
CA ALA A 297 -15.34 2.25 -26.46
C ALA A 297 -16.05 2.53 -27.79
N VAL A 298 -16.93 3.53 -27.81
CA VAL A 298 -17.81 3.81 -28.95
C VAL A 298 -17.17 4.89 -29.81
N ASN A 299 -16.86 4.50 -31.04
CA ASN A 299 -16.33 5.37 -32.07
C ASN A 299 -17.49 6.06 -32.82
N ASP A 300 -18.08 7.06 -32.18
CA ASP A 300 -19.14 7.92 -32.72
C ASP A 300 -19.03 9.30 -32.06
N THR A 301 -19.75 10.30 -32.56
CA THR A 301 -19.82 11.61 -31.90
C THR A 301 -20.67 11.52 -30.63
N GLN A 302 -20.06 11.81 -29.48
CA GLN A 302 -20.67 11.66 -28.16
C GLN A 302 -20.42 12.89 -27.29
N VAL A 303 -21.47 13.48 -26.75
CA VAL A 303 -21.39 14.68 -25.91
C VAL A 303 -21.32 14.27 -24.44
N ILE A 304 -20.23 14.65 -23.78
CA ILE A 304 -20.02 14.42 -22.34
C ILE A 304 -20.88 15.38 -21.53
N LEU A 305 -20.85 16.67 -21.88
CA LEU A 305 -21.65 17.70 -21.23
C LEU A 305 -22.01 18.82 -22.20
N TRP A 306 -23.26 19.28 -22.13
CA TRP A 306 -23.79 20.40 -22.90
C TRP A 306 -24.52 21.38 -21.98
N TYR A 307 -24.28 22.68 -22.14
CA TYR A 307 -25.18 23.70 -21.61
C TYR A 307 -25.28 24.95 -22.50
N GLY A 308 -26.38 25.67 -22.33
CA GLY A 308 -26.70 26.86 -23.12
C GLY A 308 -27.72 26.63 -24.23
N ASN A 309 -28.12 27.74 -24.85
CA ASN A 309 -29.20 27.84 -25.80
C ASN A 309 -28.79 27.19 -27.13
N PRO A 310 -29.65 26.37 -27.72
CA PRO A 310 -29.28 25.59 -28.89
C PRO A 310 -29.27 26.42 -30.20
N ALA A 311 -29.49 27.74 -30.13
CA ALA A 311 -29.17 28.64 -31.22
C ALA A 311 -27.66 28.63 -31.55
N PRO A 312 -27.28 28.90 -32.80
CA PRO A 312 -25.87 29.04 -33.17
C PRO A 312 -25.11 29.97 -32.23
N GLU A 313 -23.91 29.55 -31.85
CA GLU A 313 -22.90 30.23 -31.03
C GLU A 313 -23.28 30.47 -29.56
N ASN A 314 -24.40 29.90 -29.09
CA ASN A 314 -24.94 30.16 -27.77
C ASN A 314 -24.80 29.01 -26.76
N ALA A 315 -24.16 27.90 -27.13
CA ALA A 315 -23.99 26.74 -26.26
C ALA A 315 -22.53 26.27 -26.24
N VAL A 316 -22.09 25.76 -25.09
CA VAL A 316 -20.77 25.15 -24.93
C VAL A 316 -20.93 23.66 -24.66
N TYR A 317 -20.02 22.87 -25.20
CA TYR A 317 -20.00 21.44 -24.99
C TYR A 317 -18.58 20.87 -25.02
N LEU A 318 -18.42 19.77 -24.27
CA LEU A 318 -17.28 18.88 -24.30
C LEU A 318 -17.73 17.55 -24.90
N MET A 319 -17.01 17.04 -25.89
CA MET A 319 -17.44 15.84 -26.63
C MET A 319 -16.26 15.00 -27.09
N VAL A 320 -16.52 13.74 -27.40
CA VAL A 320 -15.66 12.88 -28.22
C VAL A 320 -16.19 12.94 -29.65
N TRP A 321 -15.33 13.24 -30.61
CA TRP A 321 -15.70 13.24 -32.03
C TRP A 321 -15.64 11.82 -32.61
N GLY A 322 -16.31 11.58 -33.74
CA GLY A 322 -16.40 10.25 -34.36
C GLY A 322 -15.07 9.64 -34.83
N ASP A 323 -13.95 10.33 -34.67
CA ASP A 323 -12.59 9.80 -34.87
C ASP A 323 -11.85 9.48 -33.55
N GLY A 324 -12.53 9.59 -32.41
CA GLY A 324 -12.05 9.17 -31.10
C GLY A 324 -11.30 10.24 -30.30
N TYR A 325 -11.19 11.47 -30.83
CA TYR A 325 -10.50 12.57 -30.14
C TYR A 325 -11.46 13.41 -29.30
N LEU A 326 -10.98 13.90 -28.16
CA LEU A 326 -11.70 14.88 -27.36
C LEU A 326 -11.73 16.22 -28.10
N CYS A 327 -12.91 16.80 -28.22
CA CYS A 327 -13.11 18.05 -28.91
C CYS A 327 -13.97 19.01 -28.10
N ILE A 328 -13.74 20.27 -28.40
CA ILE A 328 -14.50 21.39 -27.88
C ILE A 328 -15.14 22.16 -29.02
N GLY A 329 -16.38 22.55 -28.80
CA GLY A 329 -17.14 23.27 -29.81
C GLY A 329 -18.15 24.24 -29.22
N ASN A 330 -18.77 24.97 -30.13
CA ASN A 330 -19.84 25.93 -29.88
C ASN A 330 -20.72 25.76 -31.10
N TRP A 331 -21.99 25.51 -30.86
CA TRP A 331 -22.89 24.97 -31.87
C TRP A 331 -23.10 25.95 -33.03
N GLY A 332 -23.15 25.48 -34.27
CA GLY A 332 -23.74 26.25 -35.39
C GLY A 332 -23.02 27.50 -35.91
N GLY A 333 -21.81 27.85 -35.43
CA GLY A 333 -21.10 29.09 -35.79
C GLY A 333 -20.16 29.07 -36.99
N GLY A 334 -20.18 28.01 -37.81
CA GLY A 334 -19.32 27.88 -39.00
C GLY A 334 -17.81 27.77 -38.72
N SER A 335 -17.39 27.77 -37.45
CA SER A 335 -16.03 27.50 -37.00
C SER A 335 -15.90 26.04 -36.59
N PHE A 336 -14.95 25.31 -37.16
CA PHE A 336 -14.73 23.89 -36.88
C PHE A 336 -14.39 23.65 -35.40
N GLU A 337 -14.93 22.56 -34.86
CA GLU A 337 -14.56 22.05 -33.55
C GLU A 337 -13.07 21.77 -33.48
N ARG A 338 -12.47 22.03 -32.31
CA ARG A 338 -11.04 21.85 -32.10
C ARG A 338 -10.84 20.65 -31.21
N CYS A 339 -10.02 19.73 -31.69
CA CYS A 339 -9.79 18.44 -31.07
C CYS A 339 -8.36 18.33 -30.59
N GLY A 340 -8.18 17.63 -29.47
CA GLY A 340 -6.89 17.25 -28.96
C GLY A 340 -6.19 16.22 -29.86
N SER A 341 -5.22 15.52 -29.28
CA SER A 341 -4.38 14.57 -29.99
C SER A 341 -4.38 13.16 -29.39
N THR A 342 -4.90 13.00 -28.18
CA THR A 342 -5.05 11.69 -27.54
C THR A 342 -6.36 11.02 -27.93
N LEU A 343 -6.27 9.74 -28.32
CA LEU A 343 -7.44 8.89 -28.54
C LEU A 343 -8.04 8.50 -27.20
N VAL A 344 -9.30 8.87 -26.98
CA VAL A 344 -10.02 8.71 -25.71
C VAL A 344 -11.19 7.71 -25.77
N ASP A 345 -11.45 7.13 -26.95
CA ASP A 345 -12.45 6.07 -27.18
C ASP A 345 -11.86 4.64 -27.08
N ASN A 346 -10.76 4.50 -26.36
CA ASN A 346 -9.94 3.29 -26.27
C ASN A 346 -10.38 2.32 -25.15
N ASN A 347 -11.57 2.54 -24.56
CA ASN A 347 -12.10 1.79 -23.43
C ASN A 347 -11.22 1.86 -22.16
N GLN A 348 -10.48 2.95 -21.95
CA GLN A 348 -9.83 3.30 -20.68
C GLN A 348 -10.53 4.50 -20.04
N TRP A 349 -10.28 4.69 -18.74
CA TRP A 349 -10.69 5.91 -18.06
C TRP A 349 -9.76 7.05 -18.48
N HIS A 350 -10.37 8.17 -18.86
CA HIS A 350 -9.67 9.42 -19.16
C HIS A 350 -10.24 10.55 -18.30
N HIS A 351 -9.36 11.38 -17.76
CA HIS A 351 -9.73 12.66 -17.17
C HIS A 351 -9.64 13.72 -18.25
N VAL A 352 -10.65 14.57 -18.35
CA VAL A 352 -10.68 15.62 -19.35
C VAL A 352 -11.21 16.91 -18.78
N ALA A 353 -10.59 18.02 -19.18
CA ALA A 353 -11.01 19.36 -18.78
C ALA A 353 -10.96 20.34 -19.95
N LEU A 354 -11.99 21.17 -20.05
CA LEU A 354 -12.03 22.39 -20.85
C LEU A 354 -11.93 23.56 -19.89
N THR A 355 -10.98 24.47 -20.11
CA THR A 355 -10.94 25.77 -19.41
C THR A 355 -11.07 26.94 -20.37
N TYR A 356 -11.76 28.00 -19.95
CA TYR A 356 -11.90 29.24 -20.68
C TYR A 356 -11.72 30.43 -19.74
N ASP A 357 -10.81 31.32 -20.09
CA ASP A 357 -10.38 32.45 -19.23
C ASP A 357 -11.35 33.63 -19.21
N GLY A 358 -12.37 33.65 -20.07
CA GLY A 358 -13.26 34.78 -20.24
C GLY A 358 -12.68 35.95 -21.05
N ALA A 359 -11.42 35.84 -21.48
CA ALA A 359 -10.68 36.84 -22.25
C ALA A 359 -10.39 36.39 -23.69
N GLY A 360 -10.95 35.25 -24.11
CA GLY A 360 -10.85 34.76 -25.48
C GLY A 360 -9.83 33.65 -25.66
N ASN A 361 -9.39 32.97 -24.59
CA ASN A 361 -8.52 31.80 -24.69
C ASN A 361 -9.12 30.55 -24.03
N ALA A 362 -9.18 29.46 -24.80
CA ALA A 362 -9.67 28.18 -24.34
C ALA A 362 -8.56 27.12 -24.36
N LYS A 363 -8.53 26.27 -23.35
CA LYS A 363 -7.61 25.13 -23.24
C LYS A 363 -8.36 23.82 -23.11
N LEU A 364 -7.70 22.75 -23.57
CA LEU A 364 -8.18 21.38 -23.45
C LEU A 364 -7.08 20.55 -22.78
N TYR A 365 -7.47 19.79 -21.76
CA TYR A 365 -6.60 18.88 -21.04
C TYR A 365 -7.11 17.44 -21.17
N VAL A 366 -6.18 16.51 -21.35
CA VAL A 366 -6.44 15.06 -21.32
C VAL A 366 -5.42 14.43 -20.38
N ASP A 367 -5.91 13.68 -19.40
CA ASP A 367 -5.10 12.98 -18.39
C ASP A 367 -4.07 13.91 -17.72
N GLY A 368 -4.53 15.12 -17.35
CA GLY A 368 -3.72 16.16 -16.72
C GLY A 368 -2.78 16.94 -17.66
N ASN A 369 -2.70 16.59 -18.95
CA ASN A 369 -1.79 17.25 -19.90
C ASN A 369 -2.53 18.25 -20.80
N GLU A 370 -1.97 19.45 -20.98
CA GLU A 370 -2.50 20.45 -21.94
C GLU A 370 -2.32 19.95 -23.38
N GLU A 371 -3.41 19.69 -24.09
CA GLU A 371 -3.40 19.24 -25.49
C GLU A 371 -3.69 20.37 -26.48
N LEU A 372 -4.48 21.36 -26.05
CA LEU A 372 -4.81 22.52 -26.87
C LEU A 372 -4.79 23.80 -26.04
N ASN A 373 -4.38 24.88 -26.70
CA ASN A 373 -4.46 26.25 -26.24
C ASN A 373 -4.74 27.12 -27.46
N TYR A 374 -5.95 27.69 -27.54
CA TYR A 374 -6.39 28.34 -28.75
C TYR A 374 -7.34 29.52 -28.48
N ALA A 375 -7.13 30.57 -29.27
CA ALA A 375 -7.96 31.76 -29.23
C ALA A 375 -9.39 31.42 -29.66
N ARG A 376 -10.33 31.63 -28.75
CA ARG A 376 -11.77 31.46 -28.94
C ARG A 376 -12.56 32.23 -27.91
N THR A 377 -13.63 32.87 -28.36
CA THR A 377 -14.62 33.49 -27.47
C THR A 377 -15.87 32.61 -27.34
N PHE A 378 -16.36 32.44 -26.12
CA PHE A 378 -17.68 31.87 -25.86
C PHE A 378 -18.68 32.97 -25.55
N ASN A 379 -19.92 32.83 -26.03
CA ASN A 379 -21.00 33.75 -25.71
C ASN A 379 -22.27 32.96 -25.36
N THR A 380 -22.18 32.20 -24.27
CA THR A 380 -23.20 31.21 -23.90
C THR A 380 -24.47 31.89 -23.40
N THR A 381 -25.61 31.63 -24.04
CA THR A 381 -26.91 32.09 -23.52
C THR A 381 -27.54 30.95 -22.76
N LEU A 382 -27.84 31.10 -21.46
CA LEU A 382 -28.45 30.01 -20.68
C LEU A 382 -29.85 29.65 -21.20
N SER A 383 -30.22 28.37 -21.11
CA SER A 383 -31.47 27.85 -21.67
C SER A 383 -32.49 27.41 -20.61
N GLY A 384 -32.07 27.32 -19.35
CA GLY A 384 -32.78 26.69 -18.25
C GLY A 384 -32.49 25.19 -18.11
N THR A 385 -31.69 24.59 -18.99
CA THR A 385 -31.37 23.15 -18.95
C THR A 385 -29.98 22.87 -19.51
N ALA A 386 -29.26 22.00 -18.82
CA ALA A 386 -28.03 21.37 -19.27
C ALA A 386 -28.19 19.84 -19.25
N LEU A 387 -27.39 19.16 -20.07
CA LEU A 387 -27.39 17.71 -20.20
C LEU A 387 -25.99 17.17 -19.94
N ILE A 388 -25.89 16.22 -19.02
CA ILE A 388 -24.72 15.37 -18.85
C ILE A 388 -25.00 14.06 -19.59
N GLY A 389 -24.07 13.65 -20.46
CA GLY A 389 -24.20 12.48 -21.31
C GLY A 389 -25.05 12.68 -22.57
N GLY A 390 -25.20 13.91 -23.08
CA GLY A 390 -25.88 14.13 -24.35
C GLY A 390 -26.10 15.61 -24.71
N SER A 391 -26.85 15.83 -25.79
CA SER A 391 -27.29 17.18 -26.22
C SER A 391 -28.76 17.19 -26.67
N PRO A 392 -29.40 18.37 -26.79
CA PRO A 392 -30.76 18.48 -27.32
C PRO A 392 -30.94 17.97 -28.76
N TYR A 393 -29.85 17.77 -29.51
CA TYR A 393 -29.86 17.38 -30.92
C TYR A 393 -29.37 15.95 -31.19
N GLY A 394 -29.00 15.20 -30.15
CA GLY A 394 -28.40 13.87 -30.28
C GLY A 394 -26.97 13.83 -29.73
N GLY A 395 -26.13 12.97 -30.29
CA GLY A 395 -24.77 12.73 -29.76
C GLY A 395 -24.79 12.21 -28.33
N MET A 396 -25.74 11.31 -28.02
CA MET A 396 -25.89 10.74 -26.68
C MET A 396 -24.64 9.95 -26.31
N PHE A 397 -24.13 10.17 -25.10
CA PHE A 397 -22.96 9.48 -24.61
C PHE A 397 -23.28 8.00 -24.36
N ASN A 398 -22.34 7.13 -24.69
CA ASN A 398 -22.45 5.70 -24.43
C ASN A 398 -21.13 5.23 -23.86
N GLY A 399 -21.13 4.93 -22.56
CA GLY A 399 -19.93 4.76 -21.76
C GLY A 399 -20.21 5.04 -20.27
N LEU A 400 -19.15 5.20 -19.49
CA LEU A 400 -19.22 5.57 -18.09
C LEU A 400 -18.83 7.04 -17.91
N LEU A 401 -19.56 7.77 -17.08
CA LEU A 401 -19.16 9.09 -16.59
C LEU A 401 -19.06 9.06 -15.08
N ASP A 402 -18.07 9.77 -14.58
CA ASP A 402 -17.76 9.93 -13.18
C ASP A 402 -17.21 11.33 -12.94
N GLU A 403 -17.29 11.83 -11.70
CA GLU A 403 -16.58 13.03 -11.29
C GLU A 403 -16.80 14.22 -12.26
N VAL A 404 -18.04 14.66 -12.45
CA VAL A 404 -18.37 15.73 -13.42
C VAL A 404 -18.46 17.06 -12.69
N ALA A 405 -17.71 18.08 -13.12
CA ALA A 405 -17.69 19.39 -12.45
C ALA A 405 -17.75 20.58 -13.41
N ILE A 406 -18.30 21.69 -12.91
CA ILE A 406 -18.33 23.00 -13.58
C ILE A 406 -17.83 24.07 -12.61
N TYR A 407 -16.90 24.91 -13.08
CA TYR A 407 -16.36 26.04 -12.31
C TYR A 407 -16.70 27.37 -12.97
N GLY A 408 -16.76 28.43 -12.16
CA GLY A 408 -16.90 29.82 -12.61
C GLY A 408 -15.58 30.48 -13.06
N ARG A 409 -14.49 29.73 -13.11
CA ARG A 409 -13.15 30.18 -13.49
C ARG A 409 -12.47 29.16 -14.39
N ALA A 410 -11.39 29.57 -15.04
CA ALA A 410 -10.46 28.63 -15.66
C ALA A 410 -9.56 28.02 -14.58
N ILE A 411 -9.58 26.70 -14.42
CA ILE A 411 -8.57 26.02 -13.59
C ILE A 411 -7.20 26.07 -14.28
N THR A 412 -6.15 26.05 -13.47
CA THR A 412 -4.76 26.02 -13.90
C THR A 412 -4.37 24.64 -14.42
N SER A 413 -3.23 24.56 -15.11
CA SER A 413 -2.67 23.26 -15.53
C SER A 413 -2.27 22.38 -14.35
N ALA A 414 -1.87 22.98 -13.22
CA ALA A 414 -1.53 22.25 -12.00
C ALA A 414 -2.78 21.62 -11.38
N GLU A 415 -3.88 22.37 -11.27
CA GLU A 415 -5.16 21.86 -10.78
C GLU A 415 -5.68 20.73 -11.69
N ALA A 416 -5.67 20.92 -13.02
CA ALA A 416 -6.08 19.87 -13.95
C ALA A 416 -5.24 18.58 -13.80
N TYR A 417 -3.92 18.71 -13.56
CA TYR A 417 -3.06 17.57 -13.28
C TYR A 417 -3.38 16.91 -11.93
N ASN A 418 -3.66 17.70 -10.90
CA ASN A 418 -3.98 17.20 -9.57
C ASN A 418 -5.32 16.45 -9.54
N HIS A 419 -6.37 16.98 -10.17
CA HIS A 419 -7.66 16.30 -10.32
C HIS A 419 -7.51 14.94 -11.03
N TYR A 420 -6.63 14.88 -12.04
CA TYR A 420 -6.25 13.63 -12.68
C TYR A 420 -5.52 12.67 -11.72
N GLN A 421 -4.57 13.13 -10.90
CA GLN A 421 -3.89 12.27 -9.93
C GLN A 421 -4.84 11.75 -8.84
N GLN A 422 -5.71 12.59 -8.28
CA GLN A 422 -6.69 12.16 -7.26
C GLN A 422 -7.65 11.10 -7.83
N GLY A 423 -8.14 11.28 -9.05
CA GLY A 423 -8.97 10.28 -9.72
C GLY A 423 -8.22 8.97 -10.02
N ILE A 424 -6.89 9.00 -10.24
CA ILE A 424 -6.08 7.77 -10.29
C ILE A 424 -6.11 7.03 -8.95
N ASN A 425 -6.05 7.77 -7.85
CA ASN A 425 -6.08 7.24 -6.49
C ASN A 425 -7.49 6.87 -6.01
N GLY A 426 -8.53 7.12 -6.83
CA GLY A 426 -9.92 6.82 -6.52
C GLY A 426 -10.55 7.77 -5.49
N GLN A 427 -10.00 8.97 -5.34
CA GLN A 427 -10.39 9.95 -4.32
C GLN A 427 -11.43 10.98 -4.81
N GLY A 428 -11.67 11.06 -6.12
CA GLY A 428 -12.49 12.11 -6.73
C GLY A 428 -11.74 13.45 -6.78
N TYR A 429 -12.45 14.57 -6.84
CA TYR A 429 -11.85 15.92 -6.87
C TYR A 429 -11.97 16.70 -5.55
N SER A 430 -12.90 16.30 -4.68
CA SER A 430 -12.97 16.82 -3.30
C SER A 430 -11.98 16.08 -2.43
N GLY A 431 -11.34 16.76 -1.49
CA GLY A 431 -10.33 16.15 -0.65
C GLY A 431 -8.93 16.32 -1.22
N ASP A 432 -8.17 17.27 -0.70
CA ASP A 432 -6.73 17.30 -0.98
C ASP A 432 -5.97 16.26 -0.13
N GLY A 433 -6.70 15.53 0.73
CA GLY A 433 -6.16 14.52 1.62
C GLY A 433 -5.76 15.09 2.98
N VAL A 434 -6.07 16.36 3.25
CA VAL A 434 -5.86 17.03 4.53
C VAL A 434 -7.21 17.43 5.11
N GLY A 435 -7.59 16.84 6.25
CA GLY A 435 -8.91 17.09 6.82
C GLY A 435 -9.12 18.56 7.19
N ASN A 436 -10.36 19.05 7.03
CA ASN A 436 -10.77 20.44 7.24
C ASN A 436 -10.24 21.08 8.54
N THR A 437 -10.04 20.27 9.59
CA THR A 437 -9.60 20.74 10.91
C THR A 437 -8.10 21.06 10.95
N CYS A 438 -7.30 20.38 10.15
CA CYS A 438 -5.86 20.61 10.02
C CYS A 438 -5.46 21.28 8.69
N ASP A 439 -6.43 21.53 7.81
CA ASP A 439 -6.22 22.18 6.53
C ASP A 439 -6.17 23.71 6.65
N ASN A 440 -5.00 24.30 6.36
CA ASN A 440 -4.79 25.74 6.33
C ASN A 440 -5.43 26.43 5.10
N CYS A 441 -6.00 25.67 4.16
CA CYS A 441 -6.94 26.13 3.14
C CYS A 441 -8.12 25.16 2.90
N SER A 442 -8.90 24.84 3.94
CA SER A 442 -10.13 23.98 3.96
C SER A 442 -11.19 24.12 2.84
N THR A 443 -11.01 25.04 1.90
CA THR A 443 -11.92 25.32 0.79
C THR A 443 -11.25 25.27 -0.58
N LEU A 444 -9.93 25.16 -0.65
CA LEU A 444 -9.09 25.16 -1.85
C LEU A 444 -8.07 24.04 -1.77
N TYR A 445 -7.83 23.31 -2.87
CA TYR A 445 -6.85 22.23 -2.90
C TYR A 445 -5.41 22.72 -2.63
N ASN A 446 -4.78 22.26 -1.56
CA ASN A 446 -3.41 22.61 -1.17
C ASN A 446 -2.72 21.52 -0.31
N PRO A 447 -2.52 20.30 -0.84
CA PRO A 447 -2.12 19.12 -0.05
C PRO A 447 -0.75 19.27 0.64
N GLU A 448 0.10 20.14 0.12
CA GLU A 448 1.42 20.45 0.68
C GLU A 448 1.36 21.41 1.88
N GLN A 449 0.17 21.95 2.18
CA GLN A 449 -0.13 22.81 3.33
C GLN A 449 0.90 23.94 3.51
N THR A 450 1.42 24.45 2.39
CA THR A 450 2.49 25.45 2.41
C THR A 450 1.93 26.76 2.95
N ASP A 451 2.58 27.24 4.02
CA ASP A 451 2.29 28.50 4.69
C ASP A 451 3.63 29.21 4.89
N SER A 452 3.96 30.08 3.93
CA SER A 452 5.27 30.71 3.81
C SER A 452 5.54 31.72 4.93
N ASP A 453 4.50 32.37 5.46
CA ASP A 453 4.62 33.39 6.49
C ASP A 453 4.19 32.93 7.90
N ASN A 454 3.68 31.71 8.01
CA ASN A 454 3.27 30.99 9.22
C ASN A 454 2.14 31.68 9.99
N ASP A 455 1.19 32.29 9.27
CA ASP A 455 0.03 32.94 9.89
C ASP A 455 -1.16 31.98 10.13
N GLY A 456 -1.07 30.75 9.62
CA GLY A 456 -2.08 29.70 9.73
C GLY A 456 -3.08 29.67 8.57
N ILE A 457 -2.91 30.51 7.56
CA ILE A 457 -3.61 30.50 6.28
C ILE A 457 -2.61 30.02 5.21
N GLY A 458 -2.96 29.01 4.43
CA GLY A 458 -2.04 28.49 3.42
C GLY A 458 -1.85 29.47 2.25
N ASP A 459 -0.68 29.45 1.61
CA ASP A 459 -0.31 30.35 0.49
C ASP A 459 -1.34 30.36 -0.66
N VAL A 460 -2.10 29.27 -0.83
CA VAL A 460 -3.12 29.11 -1.87
C VAL A 460 -4.37 29.95 -1.59
N CYS A 461 -4.76 30.08 -0.32
CA CYS A 461 -5.93 30.84 0.13
C CYS A 461 -5.56 32.16 0.82
N ASP A 462 -4.28 32.36 1.14
CA ASP A 462 -3.73 33.63 1.57
C ASP A 462 -3.55 34.56 0.38
N ILE A 463 -4.69 35.06 -0.11
CA ILE A 463 -4.72 36.16 -1.07
C ILE A 463 -4.47 37.47 -0.30
N PRO A 464 -3.39 38.21 -0.61
CA PRO A 464 -3.20 39.52 -0.01
C PRO A 464 -4.44 40.37 -0.26
N SER A 465 -4.88 41.13 0.74
CA SER A 465 -5.94 42.13 0.55
C SER A 465 -5.50 43.12 -0.53
N CYS A 466 -5.94 42.89 -1.77
CA CYS A 466 -5.64 43.73 -2.92
C CYS A 466 -6.23 45.11 -2.65
N THR A 467 -5.34 46.03 -2.28
CA THR A 467 -5.73 47.38 -1.90
C THR A 467 -5.71 48.21 -3.17
N ASP A 468 -6.91 48.61 -3.58
CA ASP A 468 -7.17 49.52 -4.70
C ASP A 468 -7.92 50.73 -4.13
N ASN A 469 -7.15 51.70 -3.64
CA ASN A 469 -7.66 52.88 -2.94
C ASN A 469 -8.31 53.88 -3.89
N ASP A 470 -7.90 53.91 -5.14
CA ASP A 470 -8.36 54.88 -6.13
C ASP A 470 -9.33 54.32 -7.18
N GLN A 471 -9.55 53.00 -7.12
CA GLN A 471 -10.56 52.22 -7.84
C GLN A 471 -10.35 52.15 -9.34
N ASP A 472 -9.09 52.10 -9.78
CA ASP A 472 -8.73 51.96 -11.19
C ASP A 472 -8.55 50.49 -11.64
N GLY A 473 -8.63 49.55 -10.70
CA GLY A 473 -8.54 48.12 -10.93
C GLY A 473 -7.13 47.53 -10.81
N TYR A 474 -6.13 48.31 -10.41
CA TYR A 474 -4.79 47.84 -10.06
C TYR A 474 -4.55 47.94 -8.54
N SER A 475 -3.51 47.26 -8.03
CA SER A 475 -3.25 47.23 -6.59
C SER A 475 -1.76 47.32 -6.27
N ILE A 476 -1.43 47.99 -5.17
CA ILE A 476 -0.03 48.26 -4.79
C ILE A 476 0.77 46.99 -4.43
N GLN A 477 0.08 45.91 -4.05
CA GLN A 477 0.69 44.63 -3.70
C GLN A 477 1.21 43.86 -4.94
N GLY A 478 0.56 44.01 -6.09
CA GLY A 478 0.80 43.21 -7.30
C GLY A 478 0.72 41.68 -7.09
N GLY A 479 1.40 40.91 -7.95
CA GLY A 479 1.45 39.45 -7.86
C GLY A 479 0.08 38.81 -8.16
N ASN A 480 -0.48 38.12 -7.16
CA ASN A 480 -1.83 37.53 -7.25
C ASN A 480 -2.94 38.61 -7.37
N CYS A 481 -2.63 39.87 -7.02
CA CYS A 481 -3.52 41.03 -7.21
C CYS A 481 -3.37 41.71 -8.58
N GLY A 482 -2.63 41.12 -9.52
CA GLY A 482 -2.37 41.70 -10.84
C GLY A 482 -1.02 42.42 -10.94
N GLN A 483 -0.87 43.28 -11.96
CA GLN A 483 0.34 44.09 -12.11
C GLN A 483 0.41 45.16 -11.00
N VAL A 484 1.63 45.46 -10.52
CA VAL A 484 1.87 46.38 -9.39
C VAL A 484 1.45 47.79 -9.77
N ASP A 485 0.48 48.34 -9.04
CA ASP A 485 0.23 49.78 -9.07
C ASP A 485 1.32 50.53 -8.30
N CYS A 486 2.04 51.39 -9.00
CA CYS A 486 3.10 52.20 -8.43
C CYS A 486 2.57 53.44 -7.70
N ASN A 487 1.28 53.79 -7.84
CA ASN A 487 0.64 54.91 -7.16
C ASN A 487 -0.87 54.68 -6.94
N ASP A 488 -1.17 53.87 -5.92
CA ASP A 488 -2.50 53.53 -5.39
C ASP A 488 -3.21 54.69 -4.67
N SER A 489 -3.18 55.87 -5.29
CA SER A 489 -3.84 57.11 -4.87
C SER A 489 -4.12 58.00 -6.07
N ASN A 490 -3.76 57.57 -7.28
CA ASN A 490 -3.94 58.28 -8.53
C ASN A 490 -4.35 57.31 -9.67
N PRO A 491 -5.65 57.27 -10.06
CA PRO A 491 -6.19 56.35 -11.08
C PRO A 491 -5.61 56.46 -12.49
N SER A 492 -4.71 57.42 -12.70
CA SER A 492 -4.05 57.68 -13.98
C SER A 492 -2.60 57.19 -14.00
N VAL A 493 -2.11 56.63 -12.89
CA VAL A 493 -0.75 56.12 -12.75
C VAL A 493 -0.86 54.65 -12.38
N ASN A 494 -0.82 53.77 -13.38
CA ASN A 494 -1.00 52.34 -13.21
C ASN A 494 -0.41 51.57 -14.41
N PRO A 495 -0.19 50.24 -14.30
CA PRO A 495 0.40 49.43 -15.37
C PRO A 495 -0.34 49.40 -16.72
N GLY A 496 -1.61 49.83 -16.76
CA GLY A 496 -2.40 49.92 -17.99
C GLY A 496 -2.44 51.33 -18.59
N ALA A 497 -1.86 52.32 -17.92
CA ALA A 497 -1.78 53.67 -18.42
C ALA A 497 -0.74 53.78 -19.55
N SER A 498 -0.84 54.86 -20.33
CA SER A 498 0.21 55.23 -21.29
C SER A 498 1.15 56.22 -20.63
N GLU A 499 2.46 55.99 -20.78
CA GLU A 499 3.49 56.88 -20.24
C GLU A 499 3.34 58.31 -20.78
N ILE A 500 3.31 59.31 -19.90
CA ILE A 500 3.30 60.72 -20.28
C ILE A 500 4.72 61.27 -20.14
N TYR A 501 5.42 61.34 -21.27
CA TYR A 501 6.79 61.82 -21.34
C TYR A 501 7.01 63.21 -20.72
N ASN A 502 8.12 63.36 -19.99
CA ASN A 502 8.61 64.63 -19.40
C ASN A 502 7.72 65.22 -18.29
N ASN A 503 6.84 64.44 -17.66
CA ASN A 503 6.06 64.89 -16.51
C ASN A 503 6.72 64.54 -15.15
N GLY A 504 7.78 63.74 -15.16
CA GLY A 504 8.50 63.28 -13.97
C GLY A 504 7.75 62.26 -13.10
N ILE A 505 6.74 61.58 -13.66
CA ILE A 505 5.95 60.51 -13.06
C ILE A 505 6.17 59.24 -13.89
N ASP A 506 6.09 58.07 -13.26
CA ASP A 506 6.07 56.76 -13.93
C ASP A 506 4.62 56.40 -14.15
N ASP A 507 3.99 56.88 -15.22
CA ASP A 507 2.54 56.75 -15.39
C ASP A 507 2.15 55.30 -15.68
N ASP A 508 2.98 54.55 -16.42
CA ASP A 508 2.73 53.14 -16.77
C ASP A 508 3.38 52.12 -15.82
N CYS A 509 3.95 52.60 -14.70
CA CYS A 509 4.63 51.79 -13.68
C CYS A 509 5.74 50.89 -14.24
N ASN A 510 6.33 51.27 -15.37
CA ASN A 510 7.42 50.54 -16.00
C ASN A 510 8.72 51.37 -15.90
N PRO A 511 9.71 50.88 -15.12
CA PRO A 511 10.92 51.65 -14.85
C PRO A 511 11.82 51.85 -16.08
N ASN A 512 11.54 51.17 -17.20
CA ASN A 512 12.24 51.35 -18.46
C ASN A 512 11.64 52.46 -19.34
N THR A 513 10.39 52.83 -19.09
CA THR A 513 9.65 53.91 -19.77
C THR A 513 9.59 55.18 -18.92
N PHE A 514 9.83 55.08 -17.61
CA PHE A 514 9.88 56.20 -16.67
C PHE A 514 10.55 57.46 -17.25
N ASP A 515 9.71 58.47 -17.52
CA ASP A 515 10.10 59.81 -17.95
C ASP A 515 11.02 59.83 -19.19
N ARG A 516 10.72 58.96 -20.17
CA ARG A 516 11.43 58.94 -21.46
C ARG A 516 11.31 60.29 -22.16
N TYR A 517 12.40 60.76 -22.78
CA TYR A 517 12.36 62.00 -23.57
C TYR A 517 11.78 61.71 -24.96
N MET A 518 10.66 62.34 -25.30
CA MET A 518 10.16 62.31 -26.67
C MET A 518 11.25 62.81 -27.64
N GLY A 519 11.61 61.99 -28.63
CA GLY A 519 12.70 62.25 -29.57
C GLY A 519 14.08 61.71 -29.17
N ASP A 520 14.26 61.18 -27.97
CA ASP A 520 15.44 60.40 -27.57
C ASP A 520 15.22 58.94 -27.98
N VAL A 521 15.63 58.61 -29.21
CA VAL A 521 15.39 57.30 -29.82
C VAL A 521 16.43 56.29 -29.37
N ASN A 522 17.62 56.72 -28.95
CA ASN A 522 18.66 55.81 -28.49
C ASN A 522 18.65 55.55 -26.96
N ILE A 523 17.79 56.27 -26.22
CA ILE A 523 17.58 56.18 -24.77
C ILE A 523 18.84 56.55 -23.96
N ASP A 524 19.61 57.54 -24.42
CA ASP A 524 20.80 58.04 -23.73
C ASP A 524 20.53 59.28 -22.85
N LYS A 525 19.26 59.69 -22.75
CA LYS A 525 18.76 60.87 -22.03
C LYS A 525 19.16 62.19 -22.67
N GLY A 526 19.50 62.18 -23.96
CA GLY A 526 19.71 63.34 -24.80
C GLY A 526 18.90 63.24 -26.09
N ILE A 527 18.57 64.39 -26.67
CA ILE A 527 18.12 64.44 -28.07
C ILE A 527 19.28 65.03 -28.85
N ASP A 528 19.90 64.23 -29.70
CA ASP A 528 21.05 64.64 -30.50
C ASP A 528 20.98 64.13 -31.95
N ILE A 529 22.08 64.29 -32.68
CA ILE A 529 22.14 63.92 -34.09
C ILE A 529 22.00 62.40 -34.32
N VAL A 530 22.37 61.58 -33.33
CA VAL A 530 22.21 60.13 -33.36
C VAL A 530 20.72 59.78 -33.39
N ASP A 531 19.90 60.48 -32.61
CA ASP A 531 18.44 60.26 -32.61
C ASP A 531 17.82 60.62 -33.95
N VAL A 532 18.21 61.76 -34.52
CA VAL A 532 17.75 62.16 -35.87
C VAL A 532 18.07 61.09 -36.91
N ILE A 533 19.27 60.50 -36.84
CA ILE A 533 19.70 59.44 -37.75
C ILE A 533 18.84 58.20 -37.55
N LEU A 534 18.54 57.82 -36.31
CA LEU A 534 17.73 56.66 -36.00
C LEU A 534 16.27 56.86 -36.43
N THR A 535 15.65 58.00 -36.13
CA THR A 535 14.29 58.35 -36.59
C THR A 535 14.23 58.34 -38.12
N LEU A 536 15.26 58.87 -38.80
CA LEU A 536 15.30 58.89 -40.27
C LEU A 536 15.42 57.49 -40.86
N ARG A 537 16.23 56.60 -40.25
CA ARG A 537 16.33 55.21 -40.70
C ARG A 537 15.00 54.49 -40.51
N CYS A 538 14.27 54.79 -39.44
CA CYS A 538 12.95 54.24 -39.19
C CYS A 538 11.88 54.74 -40.16
N ALA A 539 11.83 56.05 -40.42
CA ALA A 539 10.94 56.65 -41.42
C ALA A 539 11.18 56.10 -42.85
N LEU A 540 12.39 55.60 -43.11
CA LEU A 540 12.78 55.00 -44.39
C LEU A 540 12.69 53.46 -44.40
N GLU A 541 12.18 52.84 -43.33
CA GLU A 541 12.08 51.38 -43.16
C GLU A 541 13.43 50.64 -43.35
N LEU A 542 14.54 51.31 -43.02
CA LEU A 542 15.89 50.76 -43.17
C LEU A 542 16.27 49.82 -42.01
N ASP A 543 15.56 49.91 -40.89
CA ASP A 543 15.74 49.08 -39.70
C ASP A 543 14.48 48.26 -39.39
N PRO A 544 14.61 47.08 -38.73
CA PRO A 544 13.46 46.30 -38.30
C PRO A 544 12.57 47.14 -37.38
N MET A 545 11.23 47.01 -37.48
CA MET A 545 10.29 47.77 -36.63
C MET A 545 10.60 47.67 -35.13
N ALA A 546 11.18 46.57 -34.65
CA ALA A 546 11.60 46.41 -33.24
C ALA A 546 12.76 47.34 -32.81
N GLN A 547 13.55 47.89 -33.74
CA GLN A 547 14.58 48.91 -33.47
C GLN A 547 14.03 50.32 -33.63
N CYS A 548 12.86 50.46 -34.27
CA CYS A 548 12.12 51.69 -34.37
C CYS A 548 11.21 51.79 -33.17
N LEU A 549 11.74 52.39 -32.09
CA LEU A 549 10.97 52.73 -30.90
C LEU A 549 9.86 53.70 -31.32
N GLN A 550 8.74 53.14 -31.77
CA GLN A 550 7.65 53.87 -32.42
C GLN A 550 7.20 55.05 -31.58
N GLU A 551 7.12 54.87 -30.27
CA GLU A 551 6.59 55.87 -29.35
C GLU A 551 7.54 57.06 -29.14
N CYS A 552 8.86 56.86 -29.03
CA CYS A 552 9.81 57.97 -28.90
C CYS A 552 10.08 58.68 -30.24
N GLY A 553 10.04 57.90 -31.32
CA GLY A 553 10.36 58.37 -32.66
C GLY A 553 9.19 59.04 -33.36
N ASP A 554 7.95 58.83 -32.92
CA ASP A 554 6.73 59.49 -33.40
C ASP A 554 6.48 60.77 -32.58
N MET A 555 7.19 61.82 -32.97
CA MET A 555 7.16 63.11 -32.27
C MET A 555 5.81 63.83 -32.37
N ASN A 556 4.97 63.45 -33.33
CA ASN A 556 3.68 64.10 -33.56
C ASN A 556 2.47 63.26 -33.09
N GLY A 557 2.69 61.99 -32.76
CA GLY A 557 1.73 61.10 -32.12
C GLY A 557 0.65 60.57 -33.06
N ASP A 558 0.89 60.51 -34.37
CA ASP A 558 -0.08 60.01 -35.35
C ASP A 558 0.00 58.48 -35.58
N GLY A 559 0.91 57.81 -34.88
CA GLY A 559 1.18 56.39 -34.94
C GLY A 559 2.11 55.97 -36.07
N VAL A 560 2.71 56.91 -36.81
CA VAL A 560 3.58 56.65 -37.95
C VAL A 560 4.85 57.48 -37.87
N ILE A 561 6.01 56.82 -37.75
CA ILE A 561 7.30 57.52 -37.90
C ILE A 561 7.48 57.88 -39.38
N ASP A 562 7.43 59.17 -39.69
CA ASP A 562 7.65 59.70 -41.03
C ASP A 562 8.63 60.90 -41.04
N ILE A 563 8.70 61.60 -42.17
CA ILE A 563 9.63 62.72 -42.33
C ILE A 563 9.31 63.90 -41.40
N VAL A 564 8.06 64.06 -40.98
CA VAL A 564 7.61 65.07 -40.03
C VAL A 564 8.28 64.82 -38.68
N ASP A 565 8.36 63.57 -38.23
CA ASP A 565 9.01 63.24 -36.96
C ASP A 565 10.51 63.45 -37.00
N VAL A 566 11.16 63.09 -38.10
CA VAL A 566 12.60 63.37 -38.30
C VAL A 566 12.88 64.87 -38.18
N ILE A 567 11.99 65.72 -38.73
CA ILE A 567 12.11 67.17 -38.61
C ILE A 567 11.94 67.61 -37.16
N LEU A 568 10.99 67.02 -36.43
CA LEU A 568 10.72 67.36 -35.03
C LEU A 568 11.87 66.92 -34.12
N VAL A 569 12.42 65.71 -34.28
CA VAL A 569 13.63 65.25 -33.56
C VAL A 569 14.82 66.15 -33.89
N LEU A 570 15.02 66.52 -35.15
CA LEU A 570 16.11 67.43 -35.55
C LEU A 570 15.98 68.82 -34.93
N ARG A 571 14.76 69.34 -34.79
CA ARG A 571 14.52 70.61 -34.09
C ARG A 571 14.83 70.49 -32.60
N GLY A 572 14.47 69.35 -31.99
CA GLY A 572 14.84 69.01 -30.61
C GLY A 572 16.36 68.96 -30.41
N ALA A 573 17.08 68.23 -31.27
CA ALA A 573 18.54 68.09 -31.23
C ALA A 573 19.31 69.40 -31.40
N LEU A 574 18.69 70.39 -32.04
CA LEU A 574 19.26 71.72 -32.25
C LEU A 574 18.81 72.74 -31.19
N GLU A 575 18.03 72.31 -30.18
CA GLU A 575 17.40 73.17 -29.17
C GLU A 575 16.58 74.32 -29.78
N LEU A 576 16.08 74.14 -31.00
CA LEU A 576 15.37 75.19 -31.75
C LEU A 576 13.95 75.41 -31.22
N ASP A 577 13.41 74.41 -30.51
CA ASP A 577 12.20 74.53 -29.72
C ASP A 577 12.55 74.26 -28.25
N PRO A 578 12.39 75.22 -27.33
CA PRO A 578 12.47 74.91 -25.92
C PRO A 578 11.36 73.90 -25.60
N LEU A 579 11.71 72.80 -24.92
CA LEU A 579 10.87 71.66 -24.48
C LEU A 579 9.67 72.04 -23.58
N ARG A 580 8.87 73.05 -23.96
CA ARG A 580 7.62 73.42 -23.32
C ARG A 580 6.66 74.00 -24.35
N GLY A 581 5.80 73.13 -24.86
CA GLY A 581 4.54 73.53 -25.48
C GLY A 581 4.56 73.56 -27.00
N CYS A 582 4.58 72.37 -27.62
CA CYS A 582 3.86 72.10 -28.86
C CYS A 582 3.40 70.64 -28.82
N ILE A 583 2.35 70.39 -28.05
CA ILE A 583 1.20 69.62 -28.51
C ILE A 583 0.04 70.62 -28.53
#